data_AF-A0AA43TZ80-F1
#
_entry.id   AF-A0AA43TZ80-F1
#
_cell.length_a   1.000
_cell.length_b   1.000
_cell.length_c   1.000
_cell.angle_alpha   90.00
_cell.angle_beta   90.00
_cell.angle_gamma   90.00
#
_symmetry.space_group_name_H-M   'P 1'
#
loop_
_entity.id
_entity.type
_entity.pdbx_description
1 polymer ?
#
loop_
_entity_poly.entity_id
_entity_poly.type
_entity_poly.pdbx_seq_one_letter_code
_entity_poly.pdbx_strand_id
1 'polypeptide(L)'
;MDLNQHIQALNDVDALQSAVLTQLASAVTKRSFEDCMEKVVLVNLAAEFDAGKLFQENRHSEEAYETLFSIMRLNLRTMIMLLEALLAKLEYSRKSSATAPTENDYVPLTAKAQRLIPSIRWYSGWLVSQASILNGDTMDADLASELGRLYTKTLNLLAPHVPSNGRQVRYLLVEDEKTLGFLPLDNPKCECARRRYYSDAAGSIAKPRWYNQDITRRDATEETQARAHDIIADGLFLQRQRKRTAHLLSMLDKLRLRTEQSKLRRVAYERLMRHHR
;
A
#
# COMPACT_ATOMS: atom_id res chain seq x y z
N MET A 1 -16.75 25.71 -22.75
CA MET A 1 -15.56 25.12 -23.41
C MET A 1 -16.07 24.21 -24.51
N ASP A 2 -15.50 24.27 -25.72
CA ASP A 2 -15.91 23.37 -26.82
C ASP A 2 -15.52 21.92 -26.48
N LEU A 3 -16.33 20.94 -26.87
CA LEU A 3 -16.10 19.52 -26.60
C LEU A 3 -14.72 19.07 -27.12
N ASN A 4 -14.31 19.57 -28.29
CA ASN A 4 -12.99 19.29 -28.85
C ASN A 4 -11.84 19.86 -28.01
N GLN A 5 -12.04 21.04 -27.40
CA GLN A 5 -11.05 21.63 -26.50
C GLN A 5 -10.97 20.85 -25.18
N HIS A 6 -12.10 20.32 -24.69
CA HIS A 6 -12.13 19.48 -23.50
C HIS A 6 -11.37 18.16 -23.72
N ILE A 7 -11.66 17.47 -24.84
CA ILE A 7 -11.00 16.21 -25.21
C ILE A 7 -9.49 16.44 -25.38
N GLN A 8 -9.08 17.53 -26.02
CA GLN A 8 -7.67 17.86 -26.17
C GLN A 8 -6.99 18.08 -24.81
N ALA A 9 -7.61 18.83 -23.89
CA ALA A 9 -7.07 19.06 -22.56
C ALA A 9 -6.91 17.77 -21.75
N LEU A 10 -7.87 16.84 -21.84
CA LEU A 10 -7.77 15.53 -21.19
C LEU A 10 -6.62 14.69 -21.76
N ASN A 11 -6.47 14.68 -23.09
CA ASN A 11 -5.36 13.98 -23.75
C ASN A 11 -4.00 14.56 -23.36
N ASP A 12 -3.89 15.89 -23.24
CA ASP A 12 -2.66 16.55 -22.82
C ASP A 12 -2.29 16.19 -21.37
N VAL A 13 -3.29 16.09 -20.47
CA VAL A 13 -3.09 15.65 -19.09
C VAL A 13 -2.62 14.19 -19.04
N ASP A 14 -3.27 13.27 -19.77
CA ASP A 14 -2.88 11.86 -19.79
C ASP A 14 -1.47 11.65 -20.40
N ALA A 15 -1.13 12.42 -21.45
CA ALA A 15 0.21 12.41 -22.04
C ALA A 15 1.27 12.90 -21.05
N LEU A 16 0.98 13.98 -20.32
CA LEU A 16 1.87 14.50 -19.28
C LEU A 16 2.05 13.51 -18.13
N GLN A 17 0.96 12.89 -17.64
CA GLN A 17 1.03 11.86 -16.60
C GLN A 17 1.91 10.69 -17.04
N SER A 18 1.75 10.22 -18.28
CA SER A 18 2.54 9.13 -18.85
C SER A 18 4.03 9.49 -18.96
N ALA A 19 4.35 10.72 -19.35
CA ALA A 19 5.71 11.22 -19.41
C ALA A 19 6.35 11.30 -18.00
N VAL A 20 5.62 11.82 -17.02
CA VAL A 20 6.06 11.90 -15.62
C VAL A 20 6.32 10.50 -15.06
N LEU A 21 5.40 9.56 -15.23
CA LEU A 21 5.55 8.18 -14.77
C LEU A 21 6.74 7.48 -15.41
N THR A 22 6.99 7.71 -16.70
CA THR A 22 8.16 7.17 -17.40
C THR A 22 9.46 7.68 -16.79
N GLN A 23 9.54 8.98 -16.51
CA GLN A 23 10.71 9.57 -15.87
C GLN A 23 10.89 9.06 -14.42
N LEU A 24 9.80 8.95 -13.66
CA LEU A 24 9.80 8.38 -12.31
C LEU A 24 10.26 6.92 -12.31
N ALA A 25 9.80 6.10 -13.24
CA ALA A 25 10.22 4.70 -13.39
C ALA A 25 11.72 4.58 -13.71
N SER A 26 12.27 5.51 -14.48
CA SER A 26 13.72 5.58 -14.68
C SER A 26 14.46 5.99 -13.40
N ALA A 27 13.92 6.96 -12.68
CA ALA A 27 14.52 7.52 -11.47
C ALA A 27 14.47 6.59 -10.26
N VAL A 28 13.40 5.80 -10.08
CA VAL A 28 13.21 4.90 -8.92
C VAL A 28 14.30 3.83 -8.81
N THR A 29 14.97 3.53 -9.93
CA THR A 29 16.11 2.59 -9.95
C THR A 29 17.41 3.20 -9.40
N LYS A 30 17.47 4.53 -9.26
CA LYS A 30 18.65 5.30 -8.83
C LYS A 30 18.59 5.59 -7.32
N ARG A 31 19.74 5.47 -6.64
CA ARG A 31 19.82 5.61 -5.16
C ARG A 31 19.47 7.01 -4.65
N SER A 32 19.67 8.05 -5.45
CA SER A 32 19.49 9.46 -5.05
C SER A 32 18.04 9.93 -5.01
N PHE A 33 17.06 9.07 -5.32
CA PHE A 33 15.66 9.49 -5.49
C PHE A 33 14.72 9.11 -4.32
N GLU A 34 15.24 8.55 -3.23
CA GLU A 34 14.43 8.06 -2.11
C GLU A 34 13.57 9.15 -1.46
N ASP A 35 14.18 10.27 -1.05
CA ASP A 35 13.46 11.40 -0.45
C ASP A 35 12.49 12.08 -1.42
N CYS A 36 12.75 11.96 -2.73
CA CYS A 36 11.86 12.50 -3.75
C CYS A 36 10.65 11.59 -3.95
N MET A 37 10.84 10.26 -3.94
CA MET A 37 9.75 9.31 -4.09
C MET A 37 8.74 9.42 -2.95
N GLU A 38 9.22 9.58 -1.71
CA GLU A 38 8.36 9.85 -0.55
C GLU A 38 7.46 11.06 -0.80
N LYS A 39 8.05 12.20 -1.21
CA LYS A 39 7.28 13.42 -1.48
C LYS A 39 6.29 13.25 -2.63
N VAL A 40 6.69 12.58 -3.72
CA VAL A 40 5.81 12.30 -4.87
C VAL A 40 4.59 11.50 -4.42
N VAL A 41 4.77 10.44 -3.64
CA VAL A 41 3.65 9.64 -3.13
C VAL A 41 2.72 10.49 -2.26
N LEU A 42 3.27 11.25 -1.31
CA LEU A 42 2.46 12.08 -0.42
C LEU A 42 1.70 13.18 -1.19
N VAL A 43 2.32 13.82 -2.18
CA VAL A 43 1.66 14.81 -3.05
C VAL A 43 0.51 14.16 -3.83
N ASN A 44 0.72 12.99 -4.42
CA ASN A 44 -0.34 12.33 -5.19
C ASN A 44 -1.53 11.90 -4.30
N LEU A 45 -1.25 11.47 -3.06
CA LEU A 45 -2.30 11.14 -2.08
C LEU A 45 -3.06 12.40 -1.60
N ALA A 46 -2.35 13.50 -1.37
CA ALA A 46 -2.98 14.78 -1.02
C ALA A 46 -3.86 15.31 -2.17
N ALA A 47 -3.36 15.26 -3.40
CA ALA A 47 -4.11 15.68 -4.58
C ALA A 47 -5.41 14.90 -4.74
N GLU A 48 -5.38 13.58 -4.52
CA GLU A 48 -6.58 12.75 -4.58
C GLU A 48 -7.57 13.08 -3.46
N PHE A 49 -7.08 13.29 -2.25
CA PHE A 49 -7.91 13.69 -1.11
C PHE A 49 -8.64 15.02 -1.36
N ASP A 50 -7.93 16.02 -1.88
CA ASP A 50 -8.52 17.32 -2.19
C ASP A 50 -9.45 17.28 -3.40
N ALA A 51 -9.13 16.48 -4.43
CA ALA A 51 -10.07 16.21 -5.52
C ALA A 51 -11.34 15.49 -5.02
N GLY A 52 -11.20 14.62 -4.04
CA GLY A 52 -12.33 13.96 -3.37
C GLY A 52 -13.23 14.95 -2.63
N LYS A 53 -12.66 15.98 -1.97
CA LYS A 53 -13.45 17.07 -1.37
C LYS A 53 -14.15 17.89 -2.43
N LEU A 54 -13.44 18.28 -3.49
CA LEU A 54 -14.00 19.07 -4.60
C LEU A 54 -15.21 18.36 -5.21
N PHE A 55 -15.11 17.05 -5.43
CA PHE A 55 -16.23 16.24 -5.91
C PHE A 55 -17.38 16.16 -4.91
N GLN A 56 -17.09 16.06 -3.60
CA GLN A 56 -18.15 16.06 -2.57
C GLN A 56 -18.91 17.39 -2.50
N GLU A 57 -18.22 18.51 -2.69
CA GLU A 57 -18.80 19.85 -2.74
C GLU A 57 -19.58 20.08 -4.05
N ASN A 58 -19.18 19.42 -5.15
CA ASN A 58 -19.72 19.60 -6.48
C ASN A 58 -20.16 18.26 -7.12
N ARG A 59 -21.03 17.49 -6.45
CA ARG A 59 -21.37 16.11 -6.87
C ARG A 59 -21.98 15.94 -8.26
N HIS A 60 -22.47 17.02 -8.85
CA HIS A 60 -23.05 17.04 -10.19
C HIS A 60 -22.08 17.58 -11.26
N SER A 61 -20.87 18.00 -10.87
CA SER A 61 -19.86 18.50 -11.79
C SER A 61 -19.12 17.34 -12.44
N GLU A 62 -19.26 17.23 -13.76
CA GLU A 62 -18.50 16.31 -14.60
C GLU A 62 -16.99 16.60 -14.51
N GLU A 63 -16.59 17.86 -14.43
CA GLU A 63 -15.18 18.27 -14.28
C GLU A 63 -14.59 17.80 -12.93
N ALA A 64 -15.34 17.93 -11.83
CA ALA A 64 -14.89 17.47 -10.52
C ALA A 64 -14.79 15.94 -10.47
N TYR A 65 -15.72 15.25 -11.13
CA TYR A 65 -15.70 13.81 -11.30
C TYR A 65 -14.46 13.36 -12.10
N GLU A 66 -14.24 13.93 -13.28
CA GLU A 66 -13.10 13.59 -14.14
C GLU A 66 -11.75 13.90 -13.48
N THR A 67 -11.66 15.01 -12.74
CA THR A 67 -10.46 15.38 -11.97
C THR A 67 -10.13 14.32 -10.92
N LEU A 68 -11.12 13.90 -10.11
CA LEU A 68 -10.95 12.86 -9.11
C LEU A 68 -10.48 11.55 -9.75
N PHE A 69 -11.17 11.07 -10.79
CA PHE A 69 -10.83 9.80 -11.42
C PHE A 69 -9.51 9.84 -12.19
N SER A 70 -9.13 10.98 -12.78
CA SER A 70 -7.81 11.17 -13.39
C SER A 70 -6.68 11.05 -12.35
N ILE A 71 -6.83 11.69 -11.18
CA ILE A 71 -5.83 11.60 -10.11
C ILE A 71 -5.81 10.19 -9.47
N MET A 72 -6.97 9.54 -9.34
CA MET A 72 -7.02 8.14 -8.91
C MET A 72 -6.27 7.22 -9.89
N ARG A 73 -6.46 7.37 -11.21
CA ARG A 73 -5.70 6.63 -12.23
C ARG A 73 -4.20 6.88 -12.10
N LEU A 74 -3.77 8.12 -11.89
CA LEU A 74 -2.37 8.46 -11.64
C LEU A 74 -1.81 7.73 -10.41
N ASN A 75 -2.57 7.67 -9.31
CA ASN A 75 -2.18 6.95 -8.10
C ASN A 75 -2.02 5.45 -8.34
N LEU A 76 -2.96 4.83 -9.06
CA LEU A 76 -2.89 3.40 -9.40
C LEU A 76 -1.67 3.10 -10.30
N ARG A 77 -1.44 3.91 -11.34
CA ARG A 77 -0.28 3.78 -12.23
C ARG A 77 1.04 3.97 -11.48
N THR A 78 1.09 4.91 -10.52
CA THR A 78 2.26 5.12 -9.65
C THR A 78 2.50 3.90 -8.76
N MET A 79 1.44 3.35 -8.15
CA MET A 79 1.51 2.14 -7.34
C MET A 79 1.98 0.94 -8.17
N ILE A 80 1.46 0.76 -9.39
CA ILE A 80 1.90 -0.28 -10.34
C ILE A 80 3.41 -0.17 -10.60
N MET A 81 3.89 1.02 -10.96
CA MET A 81 5.33 1.27 -11.20
C MET A 81 6.19 0.88 -9.99
N LEU A 82 5.76 1.23 -8.77
CA LEU A 82 6.47 0.86 -7.55
C LEU A 82 6.46 -0.66 -7.31
N LEU A 83 5.33 -1.33 -7.56
CA LEU A 83 5.21 -2.79 -7.45
C LEU A 83 6.10 -3.51 -8.45
N GLU A 84 6.16 -3.05 -9.70
CA GLU A 84 7.07 -3.61 -10.72
C GLU A 84 8.53 -3.46 -10.31
N ALA A 85 8.92 -2.27 -9.86
CA ALA A 85 10.27 -2.01 -9.37
C ALA A 85 10.64 -2.92 -8.20
N LEU A 86 9.72 -3.13 -7.24
CA LEU A 86 9.93 -4.03 -6.11
C LEU A 86 10.00 -5.50 -6.58
N LEU A 87 9.07 -5.95 -7.41
CA LEU A 87 9.02 -7.31 -7.95
C LEU A 87 10.32 -7.67 -8.67
N ALA A 88 10.85 -6.78 -9.50
CA ALA A 88 12.12 -7.00 -10.18
C ALA A 88 13.26 -7.28 -9.18
N LYS A 89 13.26 -6.62 -8.01
CA LYS A 89 14.25 -6.88 -6.95
C LYS A 89 13.99 -8.20 -6.21
N LEU A 90 12.73 -8.48 -5.85
CA LEU A 90 12.36 -9.71 -5.16
C LEU A 90 12.67 -10.95 -6.01
N GLU A 91 12.35 -10.91 -7.30
CA GLU A 91 12.62 -12.00 -8.22
C GLU A 91 14.11 -12.22 -8.48
N TYR A 92 14.88 -11.13 -8.59
CA TYR A 92 16.33 -11.21 -8.69
C TYR A 92 16.94 -11.90 -7.46
N SER A 93 16.57 -11.44 -6.25
CA SER A 93 17.03 -12.04 -5.00
C SER A 93 16.69 -13.53 -4.90
N ARG A 94 15.48 -13.92 -5.33
CA ARG A 94 15.06 -15.33 -5.32
C ARG A 94 15.86 -16.19 -6.30
N LYS A 95 16.17 -15.68 -7.50
CA LYS A 95 16.97 -16.38 -8.51
C LYS A 95 18.45 -16.52 -8.11
N SER A 96 18.98 -15.54 -7.39
CA SER A 96 20.38 -15.53 -6.93
C SER A 96 20.61 -16.35 -5.66
N SER A 97 19.55 -16.78 -4.97
CA SER A 97 19.66 -17.70 -3.83
C SER A 97 19.90 -19.12 -4.32
N ALA A 98 21.11 -19.66 -4.11
CA ALA A 98 21.50 -21.01 -4.52
C ALA A 98 20.78 -22.12 -3.74
N THR A 99 20.18 -21.79 -2.60
CA THR A 99 19.42 -22.70 -1.74
C THR A 99 17.97 -22.27 -1.68
N ALA A 100 17.05 -23.24 -1.80
CA ALA A 100 15.65 -23.01 -1.47
C ALA A 100 15.57 -22.68 0.04
N PRO A 101 15.06 -21.50 0.43
CA PRO A 101 14.93 -21.18 1.85
C PRO A 101 14.05 -22.23 2.52
N THR A 102 14.49 -22.76 3.65
CA THR A 102 13.63 -23.62 4.48
C THR A 102 12.51 -22.77 5.08
N GLU A 103 11.40 -23.37 5.51
CA GLU A 103 10.23 -22.66 6.06
C GLU A 103 10.53 -21.72 7.24
N ASN A 104 11.73 -21.81 7.84
CA ASN A 104 12.18 -20.98 8.96
C ASN A 104 13.34 -20.01 8.63
N ASP A 105 13.89 -20.04 7.41
CA ASP A 105 14.99 -19.15 7.05
C ASP A 105 14.45 -17.80 6.59
N TYR A 106 14.64 -16.78 7.43
CA TYR A 106 14.42 -15.40 7.03
C TYR A 106 15.41 -15.02 5.94
N VAL A 107 14.90 -14.64 4.77
CA VAL A 107 15.71 -14.05 3.70
C VAL A 107 15.67 -12.53 3.85
N PRO A 108 16.77 -11.82 4.10
CA PRO A 108 16.74 -10.36 4.16
C PRO A 108 16.39 -9.75 2.81
N LEU A 109 15.52 -8.74 2.82
CA LEU A 109 15.28 -7.91 1.64
C LEU A 109 16.55 -7.13 1.31
N THR A 110 16.87 -6.98 0.02
CA THR A 110 17.98 -6.11 -0.39
C THR A 110 17.70 -4.66 0.00
N ALA A 111 18.75 -3.87 0.27
CA ALA A 111 18.60 -2.44 0.57
C ALA A 111 17.81 -1.69 -0.53
N LYS A 112 17.91 -2.11 -1.80
CA LYS A 112 17.12 -1.54 -2.90
C LYS A 112 15.62 -1.84 -2.76
N ALA A 113 15.25 -3.07 -2.38
CA ALA A 113 13.87 -3.44 -2.13
C ALA A 113 13.31 -2.72 -0.90
N GLN A 114 14.08 -2.67 0.20
CA GLN A 114 13.68 -2.03 1.45
C GLN A 114 13.28 -0.55 1.27
N ARG A 115 13.95 0.19 0.38
CA ARG A 115 13.64 1.60 0.07
C ARG A 115 12.27 1.82 -0.56
N LEU A 116 11.72 0.85 -1.26
CA LEU A 116 10.40 0.97 -1.90
C LEU A 116 9.25 0.64 -0.95
N ILE A 117 9.55 -0.08 0.12
CA ILE A 117 8.55 -0.63 1.04
C ILE A 117 7.73 0.48 1.73
N PRO A 118 8.29 1.58 2.25
CA PRO A 118 7.49 2.64 2.87
C PRO A 118 6.44 3.25 1.92
N SER A 119 6.84 3.57 0.69
CA SER A 119 5.94 4.14 -0.33
C SER A 119 4.84 3.16 -0.72
N ILE A 120 5.19 1.89 -0.90
CA ILE A 120 4.22 0.82 -1.18
C ILE A 120 3.29 0.60 0.02
N ARG A 121 3.78 0.73 1.24
CA ARG A 121 2.98 0.63 2.47
C ARG A 121 1.95 1.76 2.53
N TRP A 122 2.31 3.01 2.25
CA TRP A 122 1.32 4.09 2.15
C TRP A 122 0.26 3.82 1.10
N TYR A 123 0.66 3.51 -0.15
CA TYR A 123 -0.28 3.18 -1.22
C TYR A 123 -1.15 1.97 -0.93
N SER A 124 -0.60 0.95 -0.25
CA SER A 124 -1.36 -0.24 0.17
C SER A 124 -2.49 0.11 1.14
N GLY A 125 -2.28 1.08 2.03
CA GLY A 125 -3.32 1.52 2.97
C GLY A 125 -4.34 2.43 2.33
N TRP A 126 -3.87 3.33 1.45
CA TRP A 126 -4.74 4.13 0.61
C TRP A 126 -5.62 3.25 -0.28
N LEU A 127 -5.07 2.21 -0.91
CA LEU A 127 -5.83 1.28 -1.74
C LEU A 127 -6.96 0.62 -0.94
N VAL A 128 -6.70 0.30 0.33
CA VAL A 128 -7.72 -0.25 1.22
C VAL A 128 -8.80 0.79 1.55
N SER A 129 -8.44 2.06 1.81
CA SER A 129 -9.43 3.11 2.07
C SER A 129 -10.30 3.40 0.84
N GLN A 130 -9.72 3.31 -0.36
CA GLN A 130 -10.42 3.59 -1.62
C GLN A 130 -11.13 2.36 -2.20
N ALA A 131 -11.04 1.20 -1.54
CA ALA A 131 -11.59 -0.05 -2.06
C ALA A 131 -13.05 0.08 -2.48
N SER A 132 -13.90 0.77 -1.70
CA SER A 132 -15.31 0.94 -2.07
C SER A 132 -15.52 1.70 -3.39
N ILE A 133 -14.70 2.72 -3.67
CA ILE A 133 -14.78 3.56 -4.87
C ILE A 133 -14.22 2.80 -6.08
N LEU A 134 -13.08 2.13 -5.90
CA LEU A 134 -12.39 1.38 -6.95
C LEU A 134 -13.12 0.13 -7.43
N ASN A 135 -14.22 -0.24 -6.78
CA ASN A 135 -15.07 -1.36 -7.16
C ASN A 135 -16.33 -0.95 -7.96
N GLY A 136 -16.50 0.35 -8.24
CA GLY A 136 -17.51 0.79 -9.20
C GLY A 136 -17.08 0.55 -10.66
N ASP A 137 -18.03 0.61 -11.59
CA ASP A 137 -17.81 0.46 -13.04
C ASP A 137 -16.99 1.61 -13.68
N THR A 138 -16.47 2.51 -12.87
CA THR A 138 -15.80 3.75 -13.28
C THR A 138 -14.28 3.60 -13.40
N MET A 139 -13.75 2.43 -13.02
CA MET A 139 -12.34 2.09 -13.13
C MET A 139 -12.04 1.30 -14.40
N ASP A 140 -10.91 1.64 -15.04
CA ASP A 140 -10.35 0.88 -16.15
C ASP A 140 -10.06 -0.57 -15.70
N ALA A 141 -10.78 -1.52 -16.32
CA ALA A 141 -10.71 -2.93 -15.98
C ALA A 141 -9.31 -3.52 -16.20
N ASP A 142 -8.59 -3.05 -17.23
CA ASP A 142 -7.23 -3.52 -17.53
C ASP A 142 -6.25 -3.01 -16.47
N LEU A 143 -6.37 -1.73 -16.09
CA LEU A 143 -5.56 -1.15 -15.01
C LEU A 143 -5.81 -1.85 -13.66
N ALA A 144 -7.08 -2.11 -13.34
CA ALA A 144 -7.47 -2.81 -12.11
C ALA A 144 -6.96 -4.26 -12.09
N SER A 145 -7.04 -4.95 -13.23
CA SER A 145 -6.51 -6.30 -13.43
C SER A 145 -4.99 -6.32 -13.26
N GLU A 146 -4.28 -5.40 -13.92
CA GLU A 146 -2.83 -5.29 -13.79
C GLU A 146 -2.38 -5.04 -12.34
N LEU A 147 -3.02 -4.08 -11.66
CA LEU A 147 -2.74 -3.81 -10.25
C LEU A 147 -2.97 -5.05 -9.39
N GLY A 148 -4.13 -5.71 -9.54
CA GLY A 148 -4.48 -6.92 -8.80
C GLY A 148 -3.44 -8.04 -9.00
N ARG A 149 -3.00 -8.25 -10.25
CA ARG A 149 -1.97 -9.23 -10.62
C ARG A 149 -0.63 -8.93 -9.95
N LEU A 150 -0.12 -7.71 -10.11
CA LEU A 150 1.19 -7.30 -9.59
C LEU A 150 1.19 -7.27 -8.07
N TYR A 151 0.12 -6.77 -7.46
CA TYR A 151 -0.01 -6.71 -6.02
C TYR A 151 -0.06 -8.13 -5.43
N THR A 152 -0.89 -9.02 -5.95
CA THR A 152 -0.94 -10.43 -5.53
C THR A 152 0.43 -11.11 -5.63
N LYS A 153 1.12 -10.92 -6.74
CA LYS A 153 2.47 -11.48 -6.96
C LYS A 153 3.46 -10.95 -5.93
N THR A 154 3.41 -9.64 -5.65
CA THR A 154 4.26 -8.99 -4.66
C THR A 154 4.01 -9.55 -3.27
N LEU A 155 2.74 -9.69 -2.87
CA LEU A 155 2.36 -10.25 -1.58
C LEU A 155 2.86 -11.68 -1.39
N ASN A 156 2.73 -12.52 -2.43
CA ASN A 156 3.25 -13.89 -2.40
C ASN A 156 4.78 -13.94 -2.26
N LEU A 157 5.51 -12.99 -2.86
CA LEU A 157 6.96 -12.90 -2.74
C LEU A 157 7.41 -12.24 -1.42
N LEU A 158 6.60 -11.37 -0.83
CA LEU A 158 6.87 -10.77 0.49
C LEU A 158 6.59 -11.74 1.65
N ALA A 159 5.68 -12.69 1.48
CA ALA A 159 5.23 -13.57 2.56
C ALA A 159 6.37 -14.32 3.28
N PRO A 160 7.38 -14.89 2.59
CA PRO A 160 8.51 -15.54 3.26
C PRO A 160 9.37 -14.60 4.12
N HIS A 161 9.27 -13.29 3.90
CA HIS A 161 10.00 -12.27 4.65
C HIS A 161 9.29 -11.87 5.95
N VAL A 162 8.11 -12.39 6.25
CA VAL A 162 7.38 -12.09 7.49
C VAL A 162 7.61 -13.23 8.50
N PRO A 163 8.11 -12.94 9.71
CA PRO A 163 8.37 -13.97 10.69
C PRO A 163 7.06 -14.58 11.21
N SER A 164 7.05 -15.91 11.34
CA SER A 164 5.90 -16.69 11.84
C SER A 164 5.55 -16.41 13.30
N ASN A 165 6.46 -15.79 14.06
CA ASN A 165 6.32 -15.54 15.50
C ASN A 165 5.47 -14.30 15.85
N GLY A 166 4.99 -13.53 14.85
CA GLY A 166 4.07 -12.42 15.06
C GLY A 166 4.61 -11.28 15.92
N ARG A 167 5.94 -11.13 16.04
CA ARG A 167 6.56 -9.98 16.72
C ARG A 167 6.27 -8.71 15.93
N GLN A 168 5.32 -7.91 16.42
CA GLN A 168 4.94 -6.63 15.83
C GLN A 168 5.74 -5.49 16.46
N VAL A 169 6.18 -4.55 15.62
CA VAL A 169 6.69 -3.25 16.05
C VAL A 169 5.54 -2.47 16.70
N ARG A 170 5.72 -2.09 17.97
CA ARG A 170 4.68 -1.43 18.80
C ARG A 170 4.85 0.08 18.92
N TYR A 171 5.67 0.68 18.07
CA TYR A 171 5.91 2.11 18.00
C TYR A 171 5.70 2.59 16.55
N LEU A 172 5.67 3.90 16.34
CA LEU A 172 5.60 4.50 15.02
C LEU A 172 6.90 4.25 14.26
N LEU A 173 6.83 3.61 13.09
CA LEU A 173 7.96 3.55 12.19
C LEU A 173 8.30 4.97 11.70
N VAL A 174 9.52 5.16 11.22
CA VAL A 174 10.02 6.48 10.77
C VAL A 174 9.05 7.14 9.78
N GLU A 175 8.53 6.38 8.83
CA GLU A 175 7.58 6.88 7.85
C GLU A 175 6.19 7.19 8.46
N ASP A 176 5.77 6.47 9.51
CA ASP A 176 4.49 6.73 10.20
C ASP A 176 4.58 8.03 11.01
N GLU A 177 5.73 8.29 11.64
CA GLU A 177 5.96 9.53 12.37
C GLU A 177 5.86 10.76 11.45
N LYS A 178 6.43 10.67 10.25
CA LYS A 178 6.39 11.74 9.24
C LYS A 178 4.99 12.05 8.73
N THR A 179 4.09 11.07 8.75
CA THR A 179 2.71 11.21 8.24
C THR A 179 1.67 11.33 9.34
N LEU A 180 2.09 11.56 10.59
CA LEU A 180 1.15 11.88 11.67
C LEU A 180 0.31 13.11 11.31
N GLY A 181 -1.01 12.98 11.43
CA GLY A 181 -1.96 14.05 11.08
C GLY A 181 -2.15 14.27 9.57
N PHE A 182 -1.52 13.46 8.72
CA PHE A 182 -1.72 13.52 7.29
C PHE A 182 -3.06 12.87 6.91
N LEU A 183 -4.09 13.71 6.79
CA LEU A 183 -5.48 13.31 6.56
C LEU A 183 -5.70 12.26 5.45
N PRO A 184 -5.01 12.30 4.29
CA PRO A 184 -5.19 11.28 3.25
C PRO A 184 -4.86 9.85 3.72
N LEU A 185 -4.02 9.69 4.75
CA LEU A 185 -3.66 8.40 5.34
C LEU A 185 -4.33 8.14 6.69
N ASP A 186 -4.96 9.15 7.29
CA ASP A 186 -5.65 9.05 8.59
C ASP A 186 -7.16 8.91 8.39
N ASN A 187 -7.58 7.75 7.87
CA ASN A 187 -9.00 7.45 7.71
C ASN A 187 -9.54 6.74 8.97
N PRO A 188 -10.34 7.42 9.81
CA PRO A 188 -10.85 6.84 11.06
C PRO A 188 -11.84 5.70 10.84
N LYS A 189 -12.38 5.56 9.61
CA LYS A 189 -13.29 4.49 9.21
C LYS A 189 -12.55 3.27 8.64
N CYS A 190 -11.25 3.36 8.37
CA CYS A 190 -10.46 2.18 7.97
C CYS A 190 -9.57 1.68 9.11
N GLU A 191 -9.94 0.53 9.68
CA GLU A 191 -9.10 -0.19 10.65
C GLU A 191 -7.67 -0.44 10.12
N CYS A 192 -7.56 -0.65 8.80
CA CYS A 192 -6.31 -0.81 8.07
C CYS A 192 -5.34 0.39 8.18
N ALA A 193 -5.90 1.61 8.21
CA ALA A 193 -5.15 2.85 8.28
C ALA A 193 -4.80 3.15 9.74
N ARG A 194 -5.74 2.88 10.66
CA ARG A 194 -5.57 3.11 12.10
C ARG A 194 -4.49 2.24 12.73
N ARG A 195 -4.36 0.97 12.34
CA ARG A 195 -3.34 0.05 12.89
C ARG A 195 -1.89 0.52 12.69
N ARG A 196 -1.64 1.51 11.83
CA ARG A 196 -0.31 2.10 11.62
C ARG A 196 0.03 3.10 12.71
N TYR A 197 -0.93 3.95 13.08
CA TYR A 197 -0.76 5.04 14.03
C TYR A 197 -1.19 4.68 15.46
N TYR A 198 -2.06 3.69 15.63
CA TYR A 198 -2.65 3.32 16.92
C TYR A 198 -2.36 1.87 17.29
N SER A 199 -2.26 1.61 18.60
CA SER A 199 -1.97 0.30 19.18
C SER A 199 -3.23 -0.55 19.37
N ASP A 200 -4.39 0.07 19.40
CA ASP A 200 -5.70 -0.53 19.59
C ASP A 200 -6.60 -0.36 18.36
N ALA A 201 -7.56 -1.27 18.19
CA ALA A 201 -8.51 -1.20 17.06
C ALA A 201 -9.48 -0.01 17.19
N ALA A 202 -9.80 0.40 18.43
CA ALA A 202 -10.61 1.59 18.70
C ALA A 202 -9.87 2.90 18.39
N GLY A 203 -8.56 2.83 18.13
CA GLY A 203 -7.64 3.93 17.88
C GLY A 203 -7.70 5.02 18.93
N SER A 204 -7.78 4.63 20.20
CA SER A 204 -7.71 5.52 21.36
C SER A 204 -6.28 5.64 21.88
N ILE A 205 -5.42 4.67 21.59
CA ILE A 205 -4.05 4.60 22.10
C ILE A 205 -3.09 4.79 20.93
N ALA A 206 -2.57 6.01 20.76
CA ALA A 206 -1.55 6.29 19.78
C ALA A 206 -0.30 5.44 20.04
N LYS A 207 0.35 4.97 18.96
CA LYS A 207 1.65 4.31 19.10
C LYS A 207 2.68 5.33 19.58
N PRO A 208 3.56 4.95 20.52
CA PRO A 208 4.66 5.79 20.95
C PRO A 208 5.65 6.04 19.81
N ARG A 209 6.42 7.12 19.92
CA ARG A 209 7.53 7.38 19.00
C ARG A 209 8.70 6.45 19.33
N TRP A 210 9.48 6.10 18.32
CA TRP A 210 10.59 5.13 18.46
C TRP A 210 11.72 5.61 19.40
N TYR A 211 11.79 6.92 19.69
CA TYR A 211 12.76 7.54 20.61
C TYR A 211 12.19 7.86 22.01
N ASN A 212 10.97 7.42 22.32
CA ASN A 212 10.46 7.55 23.69
C ASN A 212 11.30 6.67 24.64
N GLN A 213 11.53 7.15 25.88
CA GLN A 213 12.45 6.52 26.84
C GLN A 213 12.13 5.05 27.15
N ASP A 214 10.85 4.67 27.12
CA ASP A 214 10.38 3.30 27.40
C ASP A 214 10.38 2.38 26.18
N ILE A 215 10.92 2.82 25.04
CA ILE A 215 10.88 2.08 23.78
C ILE A 215 12.26 1.56 23.40
N THR A 216 12.40 0.24 23.37
CA THR A 216 13.54 -0.42 22.72
C THR A 216 13.29 -0.48 21.22
N ARG A 217 13.99 0.36 20.47
CA ARG A 217 13.94 0.34 19.01
C ARG A 217 14.45 -1.01 18.49
N ARG A 218 13.70 -1.60 17.58
CA ARG A 218 14.02 -2.83 16.87
C ARG A 218 15.06 -2.58 15.80
N ASP A 219 15.77 -3.62 15.39
CA ASP A 219 16.74 -3.48 14.31
C ASP A 219 16.03 -3.21 12.96
N ALA A 220 16.80 -2.78 11.96
CA ALA A 220 16.26 -2.44 10.63
C ALA A 220 15.58 -3.64 9.94
N THR A 221 16.00 -4.86 10.27
CA THR A 221 15.44 -6.09 9.72
C THR A 221 14.04 -6.33 10.28
N GLU A 222 13.89 -6.27 11.60
CA GLU A 222 12.61 -6.38 12.30
C GLU A 222 11.63 -5.28 11.86
N GLU A 223 12.09 -4.03 11.70
CA GLU A 223 11.25 -2.95 11.17
C GLU A 223 10.80 -3.21 9.73
N THR A 224 11.69 -3.76 8.88
CA THR A 224 11.34 -4.16 7.51
C THR A 224 10.31 -5.29 7.47
N GLN A 225 10.44 -6.28 8.35
CA GLN A 225 9.48 -7.37 8.52
C GLN A 225 8.10 -6.84 8.90
N ALA A 226 8.04 -5.87 9.84
CA ALA A 226 6.80 -5.22 10.24
C ALA A 226 6.13 -4.49 9.06
N ARG A 227 6.91 -3.78 8.22
CA ARG A 227 6.37 -3.13 7.02
C ARG A 227 5.80 -4.13 6.01
N ALA A 228 6.51 -5.23 5.76
CA ALA A 228 6.04 -6.30 4.87
C ALA A 228 4.75 -6.94 5.40
N HIS A 229 4.69 -7.18 6.72
CA HIS A 229 3.50 -7.69 7.40
C HIS A 229 2.30 -6.75 7.20
N ASP A 230 2.48 -5.43 7.33
CA ASP A 230 1.40 -4.47 7.11
C ASP A 230 0.85 -4.56 5.68
N ILE A 231 1.71 -4.55 4.67
CA ILE A 231 1.31 -4.66 3.25
C ILE A 231 0.53 -5.97 3.00
N ILE A 232 0.99 -7.09 3.56
CA ILE A 232 0.28 -8.37 3.47
C ILE A 232 -1.07 -8.33 4.16
N ALA A 233 -1.13 -7.73 5.35
CA ALA A 233 -2.37 -7.62 6.10
C ALA A 233 -3.38 -6.70 5.40
N ASP A 234 -2.93 -5.68 4.64
CA ASP A 234 -3.79 -4.85 3.77
C ASP A 234 -4.34 -5.68 2.60
N GLY A 235 -3.49 -6.47 1.94
CA GLY A 235 -3.91 -7.40 0.88
C GLY A 235 -4.94 -8.45 1.36
N LEU A 236 -4.74 -9.00 2.56
CA LEU A 236 -5.69 -9.92 3.19
C LEU A 236 -7.01 -9.23 3.57
N PHE A 237 -6.97 -7.96 3.99
CA PHE A 237 -8.17 -7.18 4.25
C PHE A 237 -8.97 -7.00 2.95
N LEU A 238 -8.32 -6.55 1.88
CA LEU A 238 -8.91 -6.42 0.55
C LEU A 238 -9.55 -7.73 0.11
N GLN A 239 -8.84 -8.86 0.23
CA GLN A 239 -9.39 -10.19 -0.10
C GLN A 239 -10.65 -10.55 0.71
N ARG A 240 -10.77 -10.15 1.97
CA ARG A 240 -11.97 -10.43 2.80
C ARG A 240 -13.17 -9.57 2.41
N GLN A 241 -12.95 -8.35 1.91
CA GLN A 241 -14.01 -7.47 1.44
C GLN A 241 -14.71 -7.99 0.16
N ARG A 242 -14.18 -9.06 -0.46
CA ARG A 242 -14.66 -9.77 -1.66
C ARG A 242 -16.17 -9.89 -1.83
N LYS A 243 -16.95 -10.07 -0.76
CA LYS A 243 -18.42 -10.18 -0.88
C LYS A 243 -19.10 -8.89 -1.36
N ARG A 244 -18.38 -7.77 -1.52
CA ARG A 244 -18.91 -6.45 -1.91
C ARG A 244 -18.28 -5.85 -3.18
N THR A 245 -17.39 -6.56 -3.87
CA THR A 245 -16.31 -5.92 -4.66
C THR A 245 -15.75 -6.89 -5.72
N ALA A 246 -16.14 -6.75 -6.99
CA ALA A 246 -16.06 -7.84 -7.98
C ALA A 246 -14.79 -7.89 -8.87
N HIS A 247 -14.17 -6.76 -9.23
CA HIS A 247 -13.14 -6.75 -10.29
C HIS A 247 -11.69 -6.80 -9.77
N LEU A 248 -11.26 -5.84 -8.95
CA LEU A 248 -9.89 -5.75 -8.43
C LEU A 248 -9.47 -6.98 -7.59
N LEU A 249 -10.43 -7.60 -6.91
CA LEU A 249 -10.16 -8.65 -5.92
C LEU A 249 -10.21 -10.08 -6.48
N SER A 250 -10.74 -10.27 -7.70
CA SER A 250 -10.79 -11.58 -8.35
C SER A 250 -9.38 -12.20 -8.47
N MET A 251 -8.34 -11.36 -8.61
CA MET A 251 -6.95 -11.81 -8.71
C MET A 251 -6.29 -12.11 -7.36
N LEU A 252 -6.76 -11.48 -6.27
CA LEU A 252 -6.30 -11.79 -4.91
C LEU A 252 -6.72 -13.20 -4.47
N ASP A 253 -7.62 -13.87 -5.19
CA ASP A 253 -7.91 -15.30 -4.99
C ASP A 253 -6.68 -16.20 -5.22
N LYS A 254 -5.70 -15.72 -6.00
CA LYS A 254 -4.41 -16.40 -6.21
C LYS A 254 -3.39 -16.11 -5.11
N LEU A 255 -3.75 -15.35 -4.06
CA LEU A 255 -2.94 -15.25 -2.85
C LEU A 255 -2.81 -16.63 -2.24
N ARG A 256 -1.64 -17.23 -2.37
CA ARG A 256 -1.29 -18.52 -1.76
C ARG A 256 -0.93 -18.33 -0.29
N LEU A 257 -1.68 -17.49 0.41
CA LEU A 257 -1.46 -17.18 1.83
C LEU A 257 -2.26 -18.09 2.76
N ARG A 258 -2.73 -19.27 2.32
CA ARG A 258 -3.54 -20.19 3.16
C ARG A 258 -2.82 -20.55 4.47
N THR A 259 -1.50 -20.67 4.45
CA THR A 259 -0.66 -20.93 5.63
C THR A 259 -0.55 -19.71 6.55
N GLU A 260 -0.32 -18.51 6.00
CA GLU A 260 -0.27 -17.27 6.79
C GLU A 260 -1.64 -16.83 7.31
N GLN A 261 -2.72 -17.05 6.57
CA GLN A 261 -4.08 -16.87 7.06
C GLN A 261 -4.38 -17.79 8.26
N SER A 262 -3.88 -19.03 8.24
CA SER A 262 -4.05 -19.99 9.34
C SER A 262 -3.24 -19.57 10.56
N LYS A 263 -2.01 -19.07 10.37
CA LYS A 263 -1.15 -18.55 11.44
C LYS A 263 -1.68 -17.23 12.02
N LEU A 264 -2.09 -16.28 11.19
CA LEU A 264 -2.71 -15.02 11.62
C LEU A 264 -4.04 -15.24 12.34
N ARG A 265 -4.86 -16.21 11.89
CA ARG A 265 -6.09 -16.62 12.60
C ARG A 265 -5.77 -17.22 13.97
N ARG A 266 -4.72 -18.04 14.07
CA ARG A 266 -4.26 -18.63 15.34
C ARG A 266 -3.77 -17.56 16.31
N VAL A 267 -2.97 -16.61 15.84
CA VAL A 267 -2.51 -15.47 16.66
C VAL A 267 -3.67 -14.55 17.09
N ALA A 268 -4.62 -14.28 16.20
CA ALA A 268 -5.81 -13.48 16.53
C ALA A 268 -6.71 -14.20 17.55
N TYR A 269 -6.91 -15.52 17.41
CA TYR A 269 -7.66 -16.35 18.34
C TYR A 269 -6.98 -16.41 19.72
N GLU A 270 -5.66 -16.57 19.77
CA GLU A 270 -4.88 -16.55 21.02
C GLU A 270 -4.87 -15.19 21.73
N ARG A 271 -5.06 -14.08 21.00
CA ARG A 271 -5.25 -12.74 21.58
C ARG A 271 -6.66 -12.58 22.16
N LEU A 272 -7.68 -13.07 21.46
CA LEU A 272 -9.08 -13.06 21.93
C LEU A 272 -9.25 -13.88 23.21
N MET A 273 -8.62 -15.06 23.28
CA MET A 273 -8.66 -15.93 24.48
C MET A 273 -7.87 -15.38 25.68
N ARG A 274 -6.94 -14.43 25.45
CA ARG A 274 -6.20 -13.74 26.52
C ARG A 274 -6.94 -12.54 27.12
N HIS A 275 -7.96 -12.02 26.42
CA HIS A 275 -8.83 -10.95 26.93
C HIS A 275 -10.09 -11.47 27.64
N HIS A 276 -10.28 -12.80 27.71
CA HIS A 276 -11.39 -13.47 28.39
C HIS A 276 -10.94 -14.31 29.61
N ARG A 277 -9.71 -14.09 30.10
CA ARG A 277 -9.22 -14.58 31.39
C ARG A 277 -8.76 -13.39 32.21
#